data_AF-A0A452Y0D8-F1
#
_entry.id   AF-A0A452Y0D8-F1
#
_cell.length_a   1.000
_cell.length_b   1.000
_cell.length_c   1.000
_cell.angle_alpha   90.00
_cell.angle_beta   90.00
_cell.angle_gamma   90.00
#
_symmetry.space_group_name_H-M   'P 1'
#
loop_
_entity.id
_entity.type
_entity.pdbx_description
1 polymer ?
#
loop_
_entity_poly.entity_id
_entity_poly.type
_entity_poly.pdbx_seq_one_letter_code
_entity_poly.pdbx_strand_id
1 'polypeptide(L)'
;MCTQKPPHDYSQQLYDKYRESFEEYISSMVLPSLREKHDEFMLRELVKRWSNHKVMVRWLSRFFHYLDRYFISRRSLPALREVGLSCFRDLVYQEIKGKVKSAVISLIDQEREGEQIDRALLKNVLDIFVEIGLGSMECYENDFEDFLLKDTADYYSIKAQTWIVEDSCPDYMLKAEECLKREKERVAHYLHSSSEPKLLEKVQHELLTQYASQLLEKEHSGCHALLRDDKVEDLSRMYRLFSRITRGLEPVSQIFKQHVTNEGTALVKQAEDAASNKKPEKKDIVGMQEQVFVRKIIELHDKYVAYVTDCFQGHTLFHK
;
A
#
# COMPACT_ATOMS: atom_id res chain seq x y z
N MET A 1 -5.38 34.81 42.57
CA MET A 1 -5.72 33.39 42.81
C MET A 1 -4.49 32.50 42.93
N CYS A 2 -3.48 32.60 42.04
CA CYS A 2 -2.32 31.70 42.03
C CYS A 2 -1.01 32.27 42.63
N THR A 3 -1.04 33.50 43.19
CA THR A 3 0.11 34.20 43.77
C THR A 3 -0.05 34.44 45.28
N GLN A 4 -1.16 34.00 45.87
CA GLN A 4 -1.47 34.19 47.28
C GLN A 4 -0.84 33.06 48.11
N LYS A 5 -0.59 33.31 49.40
CA LYS A 5 -0.08 32.28 50.31
C LYS A 5 -1.22 31.35 50.74
N PRO A 6 -0.94 30.07 51.09
CA PRO A 6 -1.94 29.19 51.69
C PRO A 6 -2.65 29.87 52.87
N PRO A 7 -3.99 29.74 53.00
CA PRO A 7 -4.89 28.84 52.28
C PRO A 7 -5.52 29.41 50.99
N HIS A 8 -5.12 30.60 50.55
CA HIS A 8 -5.74 31.30 49.41
C HIS A 8 -5.01 31.08 48.07
N ASP A 9 -4.09 30.10 48.01
CA ASP A 9 -3.51 29.64 46.75
C ASP A 9 -4.45 28.63 46.09
N TYR A 10 -5.14 29.09 45.04
CA TYR A 10 -6.12 28.28 44.31
C TYR A 10 -5.52 27.56 43.09
N SER A 11 -4.19 27.51 42.95
CA SER A 11 -3.54 26.95 41.76
C SER A 11 -3.91 25.50 41.48
N GLN A 12 -3.97 24.65 42.52
CA GLN A 12 -4.39 23.25 42.40
C GLN A 12 -5.86 23.15 41.96
N GLN A 13 -6.75 23.87 42.64
CA GLN A 13 -8.18 23.85 42.33
C GLN A 13 -8.47 24.33 40.91
N LEU A 14 -7.75 25.34 40.42
CA LEU A 14 -7.88 25.82 39.04
C LEU A 14 -7.38 24.81 38.02
N TYR A 15 -6.31 24.07 38.31
CA TYR A 15 -5.82 22.99 37.46
C TYR A 15 -6.82 21.83 37.38
N ASP A 16 -7.41 21.44 38.52
CA ASP A 16 -8.42 20.38 38.56
C ASP A 16 -9.71 20.81 37.85
N LYS A 17 -10.17 22.06 38.10
CA LYS A 17 -11.33 22.65 37.42
C LYS A 17 -11.15 22.80 35.92
N TYR A 18 -9.93 23.04 35.45
CA TYR A 18 -9.62 23.09 34.02
C TYR A 18 -9.95 21.75 33.36
N ARG A 19 -9.51 20.63 33.96
CA ARG A 19 -9.84 19.27 33.48
C ARG A 19 -11.35 19.02 33.53
N GLU A 20 -11.97 19.24 34.69
CA GLU A 20 -13.42 19.01 34.88
C GLU A 20 -14.27 19.75 33.85
N SER A 21 -13.89 20.99 33.49
CA SER A 21 -14.61 21.78 32.48
C SER A 21 -14.60 21.12 31.10
N PHE A 22 -13.50 20.47 30.70
CA PHE A 22 -13.46 19.72 29.44
C PHE A 22 -14.27 18.44 29.52
N GLU A 23 -14.17 17.71 30.64
CA GLU A 23 -14.92 16.46 30.84
C GLU A 23 -16.43 16.70 30.82
N GLU A 24 -16.89 17.78 31.46
CA GLU A 24 -18.30 18.20 31.45
C GLU A 24 -18.76 18.60 30.04
N TYR A 25 -17.98 19.43 29.33
CA TYR A 25 -18.29 19.80 27.94
C TYR A 25 -18.35 18.58 27.01
N ILE A 26 -17.39 17.66 27.14
CA ILE A 26 -17.35 16.44 26.34
C ILE A 26 -18.57 15.57 26.61
N SER A 27 -18.88 15.34 27.88
CA SER A 27 -19.98 14.46 28.29
C SER A 27 -21.36 15.01 27.95
N SER A 28 -21.55 16.33 28.12
CA SER A 28 -22.86 16.97 27.91
C SER A 28 -23.15 17.32 26.45
N MET A 29 -22.12 17.62 25.65
CA MET A 29 -22.32 18.16 24.29
C MET A 29 -21.67 17.31 23.21
N VAL A 30 -20.43 16.86 23.40
CA VAL A 30 -19.66 16.21 22.33
C VAL A 30 -20.14 14.78 22.11
N LEU A 31 -20.15 13.95 23.16
CA LEU A 31 -20.52 12.55 23.06
C LEU A 31 -21.98 12.35 22.60
N PRO A 32 -22.99 13.07 23.12
CA PRO A 32 -24.35 12.94 22.60
C PRO A 32 -24.45 13.26 21.10
N SER A 33 -23.84 14.36 20.67
CA SER A 33 -23.85 14.76 19.25
C SER A 33 -23.20 13.72 18.31
N LEU A 34 -22.19 12.99 18.80
CA LEU A 34 -21.51 11.94 18.05
C LEU A 34 -22.31 10.63 18.05
N ARG A 35 -22.96 10.29 19.17
CA ARG A 35 -23.76 9.07 19.31
C ARG A 35 -25.02 9.08 18.45
N GLU A 36 -25.59 10.26 18.22
CA GLU A 36 -26.79 10.45 17.38
C GLU A 36 -26.51 10.33 15.88
N LYS A 37 -25.24 10.40 15.46
CA LYS A 37 -24.84 10.36 14.05
C LYS A 37 -24.16 9.04 13.71
N HIS A 38 -24.26 8.67 12.44
CA HIS A 38 -23.66 7.46 11.89
C HIS A 38 -22.81 7.77 10.66
N ASP A 39 -21.88 6.87 10.35
CA ASP A 39 -21.06 6.85 9.15
C ASP A 39 -20.45 8.23 8.81
N GLU A 40 -20.61 8.69 7.57
CA GLU A 40 -20.01 9.95 7.10
C GLU A 40 -20.46 11.17 7.93
N PHE A 41 -21.71 11.22 8.37
CA PHE A 41 -22.21 12.33 9.20
C PHE A 41 -21.55 12.36 10.58
N MET A 42 -21.26 11.19 11.14
CA MET A 42 -20.49 11.06 12.38
C MET A 42 -19.05 11.52 12.16
N LEU A 43 -18.41 11.16 11.05
CA LEU A 43 -17.06 11.62 10.70
C LEU A 43 -16.98 13.14 10.59
N ARG A 44 -17.93 13.77 9.89
CA ARG A 44 -18.01 15.23 9.76
C ARG A 44 -18.20 15.91 11.11
N GLU A 45 -19.05 15.35 11.97
CA GLU A 45 -19.24 15.88 13.32
C GLU A 45 -17.99 15.71 14.18
N LEU A 46 -17.29 14.58 14.08
CA LEU A 46 -16.04 14.35 14.80
C LEU A 46 -14.97 15.39 14.43
N VAL A 47 -14.76 15.62 13.14
CA VAL A 47 -13.80 16.64 12.66
C VAL A 47 -14.17 18.02 13.19
N LYS A 48 -15.46 18.39 13.15
CA LYS A 48 -15.94 19.66 13.69
C LYS A 48 -15.69 19.77 15.20
N ARG A 49 -16.02 18.73 15.97
CA ARG A 49 -15.87 18.71 17.43
C ARG A 49 -14.40 18.74 17.85
N TRP A 50 -13.54 18.02 17.14
CA TRP A 50 -12.10 18.07 17.35
C TRP A 50 -11.52 19.45 17.08
N SER A 51 -11.89 20.08 15.96
CA SER A 51 -11.45 21.44 15.64
C SER A 51 -11.85 22.45 16.71
N ASN A 52 -13.12 22.42 17.15
CA ASN A 52 -13.61 23.26 18.24
C ASN A 52 -12.85 23.00 19.54
N HIS A 53 -12.61 21.72 19.87
CA HIS A 53 -11.85 21.32 21.05
C HIS A 53 -10.43 21.88 21.03
N LYS A 54 -9.72 21.77 19.90
CA LYS A 54 -8.37 22.36 19.73
C LYS A 54 -8.37 23.87 19.96
N VAL A 55 -9.40 24.58 19.48
CA VAL A 55 -9.56 26.03 19.72
C VAL A 55 -9.77 26.31 21.21
N MET A 56 -10.64 25.56 21.88
CA MET A 56 -10.87 25.70 23.33
C MET A 56 -9.60 25.45 24.14
N VAL A 57 -8.88 24.36 23.86
CA VAL A 57 -7.60 24.03 24.52
C VAL A 57 -6.58 25.15 24.32
N ARG A 58 -6.45 25.69 23.10
CA ARG A 58 -5.52 26.79 22.81
C ARG A 58 -5.83 28.05 23.63
N TRP A 59 -7.10 28.46 23.70
CA TRP A 59 -7.49 29.66 24.43
C TRP A 59 -7.43 29.48 25.93
N LEU A 60 -7.95 28.37 26.47
CA LEU A 60 -7.93 28.11 27.91
C LEU A 60 -6.49 27.93 28.43
N SER A 61 -5.62 27.23 27.68
CA SER A 61 -4.19 27.16 28.04
C SER A 61 -3.52 28.53 28.06
N ARG A 62 -3.93 29.45 27.17
CA ARG A 62 -3.40 30.82 27.15
C ARG A 62 -3.89 31.65 28.35
N PHE A 63 -5.16 31.55 28.71
CA PHE A 63 -5.70 32.27 29.88
C PHE A 63 -5.07 31.77 31.19
N PHE A 64 -4.86 30.46 31.31
CA PHE A 64 -4.28 29.84 32.49
C PHE A 64 -2.76 29.60 32.37
N HIS A 65 -2.07 30.30 31.46
CA HIS A 65 -0.63 30.13 31.20
C HIS A 65 0.25 30.32 32.46
N TYR A 66 -0.23 31.10 33.44
CA TYR A 66 0.45 31.22 34.73
C TYR A 66 0.62 29.85 35.42
N LEU A 67 -0.39 28.97 35.33
CA LEU A 67 -0.32 27.62 35.89
C LEU A 67 0.78 26.80 35.21
N ASP A 68 0.85 26.80 33.87
CA ASP A 68 1.92 26.13 33.12
C ASP A 68 3.31 26.62 33.56
N ARG A 69 3.48 27.94 33.63
CA ARG A 69 4.79 28.56 33.87
C ARG A 69 5.31 28.36 35.30
N TYR A 70 4.43 28.38 36.30
CA TYR A 70 4.86 28.45 37.70
C TYR A 70 4.35 27.31 38.57
N PHE A 71 3.11 26.84 38.38
CA PHE A 71 2.54 25.80 39.23
C PHE A 71 2.90 24.39 38.75
N ILE A 72 2.61 24.13 37.48
CA ILE A 72 2.84 22.85 36.79
C ILE A 72 4.33 22.57 36.71
N SER A 73 5.14 23.55 36.29
CA SER A 73 6.61 23.43 36.21
C SER A 73 7.25 23.07 37.56
N ARG A 74 6.75 23.59 38.69
CA ARG A 74 7.29 23.28 40.02
C ARG A 74 6.90 21.90 40.55
N ARG A 75 5.82 21.32 40.02
CA ARG A 75 5.26 20.02 40.47
C ARG A 75 5.45 18.90 39.45
N SER A 76 6.08 19.18 38.31
CA SER A 76 6.26 18.24 37.20
C SER A 76 4.95 17.61 36.74
N LEU A 77 3.87 18.39 36.71
CA LEU A 77 2.56 17.95 36.21
C LEU A 77 2.49 18.05 34.67
N PRO A 78 1.55 17.33 34.02
CA PRO A 78 1.26 17.53 32.60
C PRO A 78 0.85 18.97 32.28
N ALA A 79 1.26 19.46 31.12
CA ALA A 79 0.91 20.82 30.69
C ALA A 79 -0.59 20.93 30.40
N LEU A 80 -1.17 22.13 30.55
CA LEU A 80 -2.61 22.34 30.31
C LEU A 80 -3.05 21.93 28.90
N ARG A 81 -2.19 22.17 27.91
CA ARG A 81 -2.43 21.73 26.53
C ARG A 81 -2.52 20.21 26.42
N GLU A 82 -1.62 19.50 27.11
CA GLU A 82 -1.59 18.04 27.14
C GLU A 82 -2.83 17.48 27.82
N VAL A 83 -3.20 18.03 28.99
CA VAL A 83 -4.42 17.65 29.72
C VAL A 83 -5.67 17.86 28.86
N GLY A 84 -5.78 19.01 28.20
CA GLY A 84 -6.93 19.31 27.35
C GLY A 84 -7.07 18.31 26.19
N LEU A 85 -5.97 17.96 25.53
CA LEU A 85 -5.98 16.98 24.44
C LEU A 85 -6.22 15.55 24.96
N SER A 86 -5.64 15.18 26.11
CA SER A 86 -5.84 13.85 26.71
C SER A 86 -7.31 13.62 27.10
N CYS A 87 -8.03 14.64 27.59
CA CYS A 87 -9.47 14.51 27.87
C CYS A 87 -10.26 14.05 26.63
N PHE A 88 -9.95 14.60 25.45
CA PHE A 88 -10.63 14.18 24.21
C PHE A 88 -10.20 12.78 23.78
N ARG A 89 -8.91 12.45 23.91
CA ARG A 89 -8.41 11.10 23.64
C ARG A 89 -9.13 10.07 24.49
N ASP A 90 -9.15 10.29 25.80
CA ASP A 90 -9.56 9.29 26.78
C ASP A 90 -11.08 9.12 26.80
N LEU A 91 -11.86 10.21 26.59
CA LEU A 91 -13.31 10.17 26.63
C LEU A 91 -13.98 9.99 25.26
N VAL A 92 -13.50 10.71 24.24
CA VAL A 92 -14.15 10.70 22.91
C VAL A 92 -13.53 9.62 22.04
N TYR A 93 -12.23 9.72 21.79
CA TYR A 93 -11.56 8.83 20.83
C TYR A 93 -11.63 7.36 21.24
N GLN A 94 -11.35 7.02 22.50
CA GLN A 94 -11.45 5.61 22.94
C GLN A 94 -12.86 5.03 22.77
N GLU A 95 -13.91 5.84 22.95
CA GLU A 95 -15.29 5.39 22.79
C GLU A 95 -15.66 5.17 21.31
N ILE A 96 -15.26 6.09 20.44
CA ILE A 96 -15.76 6.11 19.05
C ILE A 96 -14.81 5.47 18.02
N LYS A 97 -13.53 5.25 18.36
CA LYS A 97 -12.50 4.82 17.41
C LYS A 97 -12.90 3.59 16.59
N GLY A 98 -13.61 2.64 17.19
CA GLY A 98 -14.12 1.46 16.51
C GLY A 98 -15.10 1.81 15.39
N LYS A 99 -16.09 2.66 15.67
CA LYS A 99 -17.09 3.11 14.68
C LYS A 99 -16.46 3.99 13.60
N VAL A 100 -15.58 4.91 14.00
CA VAL A 100 -14.87 5.81 13.08
C VAL A 100 -14.03 5.00 12.10
N LYS A 101 -13.29 4.01 12.60
CA LYS A 101 -12.50 3.10 11.78
C LYS A 101 -13.35 2.34 10.77
N SER A 102 -14.44 1.71 11.22
CA SER A 102 -15.35 1.00 10.31
C SER A 102 -15.93 1.91 9.22
N ALA A 103 -16.33 3.14 9.57
CA ALA A 103 -16.83 4.11 8.60
C ALA A 103 -15.74 4.56 7.60
N VAL A 104 -14.50 4.78 8.07
CA VAL A 104 -13.38 5.13 7.20
C VAL A 104 -13.05 4.01 6.22
N ILE A 105 -12.96 2.76 6.69
CA ILE A 105 -12.70 1.60 5.82
C ILE A 105 -13.81 1.43 4.79
N SER A 106 -15.08 1.57 5.20
CA SER A 106 -16.21 1.51 4.27
C SER A 106 -16.12 2.57 3.15
N LEU A 107 -15.66 3.78 3.46
CA LEU A 107 -15.45 4.82 2.44
C LEU A 107 -14.28 4.47 1.51
N ILE A 108 -13.21 3.86 2.04
CA ILE A 108 -12.07 3.41 1.24
C ILE A 108 -12.52 2.31 0.25
N ASP A 109 -13.35 1.37 0.70
CA ASP A 109 -13.88 0.29 -0.15
C ASP A 109 -14.82 0.81 -1.23
N GLN A 110 -15.69 1.77 -0.89
CA GLN A 110 -16.52 2.48 -1.88
C GLN A 110 -15.65 3.14 -2.95
N GLU A 111 -14.56 3.82 -2.56
CA GLU A 111 -13.62 4.40 -3.51
C GLU A 111 -12.89 3.34 -4.35
N ARG A 112 -12.59 2.16 -3.78
CA ARG A 112 -11.99 1.04 -4.53
C ARG A 112 -12.91 0.55 -5.64
N GLU A 113 -14.21 0.43 -5.37
CA GLU A 113 -15.24 0.07 -6.35
C GLU A 113 -15.58 1.21 -7.33
N GLY A 114 -14.99 2.40 -7.15
CA GLY A 114 -15.08 3.51 -8.10
C GLY A 114 -16.07 4.61 -7.72
N GLU A 115 -16.63 4.56 -6.50
CA GLU A 115 -17.49 5.61 -5.99
C GLU A 115 -16.69 6.88 -5.64
N GLN A 116 -17.34 8.04 -5.74
CA GLN A 116 -16.74 9.30 -5.32
C GLN A 116 -16.93 9.51 -3.82
N ILE A 117 -15.82 9.80 -3.14
CA ILE A 117 -15.81 10.05 -1.70
C ILE A 117 -15.22 11.43 -1.37
N ASP A 118 -15.55 11.95 -0.20
CA ASP A 118 -14.92 13.15 0.35
C ASP A 118 -13.51 12.83 0.89
N ARG A 119 -12.51 12.84 0.01
CA ARG A 119 -11.09 12.61 0.37
C ARG A 119 -10.58 13.60 1.42
N ALA A 120 -11.09 14.83 1.44
CA ALA A 120 -10.69 15.84 2.42
C ALA A 120 -11.23 15.50 3.81
N LEU A 121 -12.45 14.98 3.90
CA LEU A 121 -13.00 14.46 5.15
C LEU A 121 -12.15 13.29 5.68
N LEU A 122 -11.81 12.30 4.84
CA LEU A 122 -10.95 11.18 5.25
C LEU A 122 -9.62 11.66 5.79
N LYS A 123 -8.94 12.56 5.06
CA LYS A 123 -7.68 13.14 5.50
C LYS A 123 -7.81 13.81 6.87
N ASN A 124 -8.83 14.65 7.04
CA ASN A 124 -9.07 15.34 8.30
C ASN A 124 -9.35 14.38 9.46
N VAL A 125 -10.06 13.26 9.22
CA VAL A 125 -10.30 12.23 10.24
C VAL A 125 -9.01 11.51 10.60
N LEU A 126 -8.21 11.12 9.61
CA LEU A 126 -6.96 10.40 9.83
C LEU A 126 -5.90 11.26 10.52
N ASP A 127 -5.88 12.56 10.22
CA ASP A 127 -5.05 13.53 10.95
C ASP A 127 -5.40 13.56 12.45
N ILE A 128 -6.65 13.23 12.86
CA ILE A 128 -7.01 13.11 14.27
C ILE A 128 -6.29 11.94 14.93
N PHE A 129 -6.19 10.78 14.26
CA PHE A 129 -5.48 9.61 14.79
C PHE A 129 -3.99 9.92 15.03
N VAL A 130 -3.39 10.73 14.17
CA VAL A 130 -2.00 11.18 14.30
C VAL A 130 -1.86 12.23 15.42
N GLU A 131 -2.72 13.26 15.42
CA GLU A 131 -2.63 14.36 16.40
C GLU A 131 -2.94 13.91 17.84
N ILE A 132 -3.83 12.93 18.02
CA ILE A 132 -4.22 12.39 19.34
C ILE A 132 -3.07 11.62 20.02
N GLY A 133 -2.14 11.08 19.24
CA GLY A 133 -0.95 10.41 19.77
C GLY A 133 0.06 11.36 20.43
N LEU A 134 -0.18 12.68 20.43
CA LEU A 134 0.67 13.70 21.06
C LEU A 134 2.15 13.61 20.65
N GLY A 135 2.41 13.23 19.39
CA GLY A 135 3.76 13.02 18.85
C GLY A 135 4.16 11.56 18.71
N SER A 136 3.36 10.62 19.22
CA SER A 136 3.45 9.19 18.92
C SER A 136 2.55 8.82 17.74
N MET A 137 3.01 7.90 16.89
CA MET A 137 2.22 7.32 15.80
C MET A 137 1.40 6.10 16.23
N GLU A 138 1.52 5.65 17.49
CA GLU A 138 0.89 4.41 17.99
C GLU A 138 -0.63 4.39 17.81
N CYS A 139 -1.31 5.53 18.00
CA CYS A 139 -2.76 5.61 17.78
C CYS A 139 -3.11 5.39 16.30
N TYR A 140 -2.33 5.97 15.38
CA TYR A 140 -2.53 5.75 13.96
C TYR A 140 -2.17 4.32 13.55
N GLU A 141 -1.01 3.82 13.96
CA GLU A 141 -0.52 2.51 13.57
C GLU A 141 -1.40 1.37 14.13
N ASN A 142 -1.61 1.35 15.44
CA ASN A 142 -2.30 0.23 16.11
C ASN A 142 -3.83 0.31 15.98
N ASP A 143 -4.43 1.51 16.08
CA ASP A 143 -5.89 1.61 16.05
C ASP A 143 -6.44 1.67 14.62
N PHE A 144 -5.66 2.12 13.61
CA PHE A 144 -6.12 2.28 12.22
C PHE A 144 -5.30 1.50 11.19
N GLU A 145 -3.99 1.73 11.07
CA GLU A 145 -3.16 1.18 9.99
C GLU A 145 -3.19 -0.35 9.96
N ASP A 146 -3.07 -1.02 11.12
CA ASP A 146 -3.14 -2.47 11.21
C ASP A 146 -4.46 -3.04 10.67
N PHE A 147 -5.56 -2.35 10.93
CA PHE A 147 -6.88 -2.74 10.43
C PHE A 147 -7.02 -2.46 8.93
N LEU A 148 -6.52 -1.32 8.45
CA LEU A 148 -6.47 -1.00 7.02
C LEU A 148 -5.67 -2.06 6.25
N LEU A 149 -4.50 -2.45 6.75
CA LEU A 149 -3.65 -3.44 6.10
C LEU A 149 -4.32 -4.81 6.04
N LYS A 150 -5.02 -5.21 7.10
CA LYS A 150 -5.80 -6.45 7.13
C LYS A 150 -6.96 -6.42 6.13
N ASP A 151 -7.76 -5.37 6.19
CA ASP A 151 -8.91 -5.19 5.30
C ASP A 151 -8.47 -5.16 3.82
N THR A 152 -7.39 -4.44 3.52
CA THR A 152 -6.80 -4.38 2.18
C THR A 152 -6.35 -5.76 1.70
N ALA A 153 -5.74 -6.56 2.59
CA ALA A 153 -5.34 -7.92 2.24
C ALA A 153 -6.57 -8.79 1.93
N ASP A 154 -7.60 -8.74 2.76
CA ASP A 154 -8.84 -9.50 2.56
C ASP A 154 -9.52 -9.08 1.23
N TYR A 155 -9.61 -7.78 0.95
CA TYR A 155 -10.16 -7.23 -0.29
C TYR A 155 -9.43 -7.76 -1.54
N TYR A 156 -8.10 -7.64 -1.57
CA TYR A 156 -7.33 -8.07 -2.73
C TYR A 156 -7.20 -9.57 -2.86
N SER A 157 -7.23 -10.33 -1.75
CA SER A 157 -7.27 -11.78 -1.79
C SER A 157 -8.53 -12.28 -2.53
N ILE A 158 -9.69 -11.69 -2.25
CA ILE A 158 -10.95 -12.02 -2.93
C ILE A 158 -10.86 -11.66 -4.42
N LYS A 159 -10.41 -10.44 -4.76
CA LYS A 159 -10.26 -10.02 -6.17
C LYS A 159 -9.28 -10.92 -6.94
N ALA A 160 -8.16 -11.28 -6.32
CA ALA A 160 -7.16 -12.15 -6.93
C ALA A 160 -7.72 -13.55 -7.26
N GLN A 161 -8.51 -14.13 -6.35
CA GLN A 161 -9.16 -15.44 -6.56
C GLN A 161 -10.09 -15.42 -7.78
N THR A 162 -10.82 -14.32 -8.00
CA THR A 162 -11.68 -14.17 -9.19
C THR A 162 -10.83 -13.96 -10.45
N TRP A 163 -9.92 -12.99 -10.43
CA TRP A 163 -9.14 -12.60 -11.61
C TRP A 163 -8.21 -13.70 -12.10
N ILE A 164 -7.62 -14.51 -11.21
CA ILE A 164 -6.71 -15.58 -11.63
C ILE A 164 -7.42 -16.67 -12.44
N VAL A 165 -8.73 -16.85 -12.25
CA VAL A 165 -9.55 -17.80 -13.02
C VAL A 165 -10.02 -17.15 -14.32
N GLU A 166 -10.60 -15.95 -14.22
CA GLU A 166 -11.31 -15.30 -15.34
C GLU A 166 -10.40 -14.63 -16.37
N ASP A 167 -9.30 -14.01 -15.93
CA ASP A 167 -8.49 -13.12 -16.78
C ASP A 167 -7.31 -13.84 -17.44
N SER A 168 -6.84 -13.31 -18.57
CA SER A 168 -5.53 -13.70 -19.12
C SER A 168 -4.38 -13.16 -18.26
N CYS A 169 -3.19 -13.78 -18.34
CA CYS A 169 -2.03 -13.28 -17.59
C CYS A 169 -1.69 -11.79 -17.87
N PRO A 170 -1.69 -11.29 -19.12
CA PRO A 170 -1.54 -9.86 -19.40
C PRO A 170 -2.59 -8.96 -18.75
N ASP A 171 -3.87 -9.34 -18.83
CA ASP A 171 -4.97 -8.55 -18.28
C ASP A 171 -4.90 -8.51 -16.74
N TYR A 172 -4.57 -9.64 -16.13
CA TYR A 172 -4.33 -9.72 -14.69
C TYR A 172 -3.19 -8.79 -14.26
N MET A 173 -2.05 -8.81 -14.98
CA MET A 173 -0.91 -7.95 -14.67
C MET A 173 -1.23 -6.47 -14.84
N LEU A 174 -2.03 -6.11 -15.85
CA LEU A 174 -2.54 -4.74 -16.02
C LEU A 174 -3.39 -4.30 -14.83
N LYS A 175 -4.35 -5.12 -14.41
CA LYS A 175 -5.19 -4.85 -13.24
C LYS A 175 -4.35 -4.74 -11.96
N ALA A 176 -3.38 -5.62 -11.77
CA ALA A 176 -2.50 -5.58 -10.60
C ALA A 176 -1.63 -4.30 -10.57
N GLU A 177 -1.08 -3.89 -11.71
CA GLU A 177 -0.33 -2.63 -11.83
C GLU A 177 -1.21 -1.41 -11.52
N GLU A 178 -2.44 -1.39 -12.04
CA GLU A 178 -3.39 -0.32 -11.77
C GLU A 178 -3.79 -0.28 -10.29
N CYS A 179 -4.00 -1.43 -9.66
CA CYS A 179 -4.30 -1.51 -8.23
C CYS A 179 -3.18 -0.93 -7.37
N LEU A 180 -1.93 -1.32 -7.64
CA LEU A 180 -0.76 -0.77 -6.94
C LEU A 180 -0.64 0.74 -7.13
N LYS A 181 -0.92 1.24 -8.35
CA LYS A 181 -0.91 2.68 -8.64
C LYS A 181 -2.02 3.40 -7.85
N ARG A 182 -3.24 2.87 -7.86
CA ARG A 182 -4.39 3.46 -7.14
C ARG A 182 -4.16 3.49 -5.63
N GLU A 183 -3.61 2.42 -5.05
CA GLU A 183 -3.27 2.39 -3.62
C GLU A 183 -2.16 3.39 -3.26
N LYS A 184 -1.14 3.54 -4.12
CA LYS A 184 -0.12 4.58 -3.95
C LYS A 184 -0.71 5.98 -3.99
N GLU A 185 -1.58 6.25 -4.96
CA GLU A 185 -2.28 7.54 -5.05
C GLU A 185 -3.15 7.77 -3.81
N ARG A 186 -3.86 6.75 -3.33
CA ARG A 186 -4.68 6.82 -2.12
C ARG A 186 -3.87 7.27 -0.90
N VAL A 187 -2.69 6.67 -0.71
CA VAL A 187 -1.80 7.06 0.36
C VAL A 187 -1.40 8.52 0.24
N ALA A 188 -1.00 8.96 -0.95
CA ALA A 188 -0.60 10.35 -1.18
C ALA A 188 -1.71 11.38 -0.94
N HIS A 189 -2.98 11.01 -1.12
CA HIS A 189 -4.11 11.93 -0.95
C HIS A 189 -4.51 12.11 0.52
N TYR A 190 -4.60 11.03 1.30
CA TYR A 190 -5.19 11.11 2.64
C TYR A 190 -4.63 10.18 3.72
N LEU A 191 -3.80 9.17 3.40
CA LEU A 191 -3.17 8.35 4.44
C LEU A 191 -1.82 8.95 4.86
N HIS A 192 -1.29 8.48 5.98
CA HIS A 192 0.07 8.87 6.37
C HIS A 192 1.11 8.20 5.47
N SER A 193 2.17 8.93 5.13
CA SER A 193 3.23 8.45 4.21
C SER A 193 3.93 7.17 4.68
N SER A 194 3.98 6.90 5.99
CA SER A 194 4.52 5.66 6.55
C SER A 194 3.76 4.40 6.12
N SER A 195 2.50 4.56 5.69
CA SER A 195 1.65 3.45 5.27
C SER A 195 1.95 2.99 3.84
N GLU A 196 2.56 3.82 2.98
CA GLU A 196 2.84 3.46 1.58
C GLU A 196 3.61 2.14 1.45
N PRO A 197 4.79 1.95 2.08
CA PRO A 197 5.54 0.71 1.90
C PRO A 197 4.77 -0.52 2.42
N LYS A 198 4.12 -0.41 3.58
CA LYS A 198 3.39 -1.51 4.22
C LYS A 198 2.17 -1.92 3.38
N LEU A 199 1.43 -0.94 2.86
CA LEU A 199 0.22 -1.16 2.06
C LEU A 199 0.58 -1.77 0.70
N LEU A 200 1.58 -1.23 0.01
CA LEU A 200 2.01 -1.75 -1.29
C LEU A 200 2.57 -3.18 -1.16
N GLU A 201 3.30 -3.49 -0.08
CA GLU A 201 3.77 -4.84 0.19
C GLU A 201 2.60 -5.82 0.35
N LYS A 202 1.56 -5.45 1.09
CA LYS A 202 0.36 -6.30 1.26
C LYS A 202 -0.35 -6.55 -0.06
N VAL A 203 -0.60 -5.50 -0.84
CA VAL A 203 -1.27 -5.63 -2.15
C VAL A 203 -0.44 -6.49 -3.10
N GLN A 204 0.87 -6.29 -3.12
CA GLN A 204 1.80 -7.08 -3.93
C GLN A 204 1.82 -8.55 -3.50
N HIS A 205 1.77 -8.83 -2.20
CA HIS A 205 1.72 -10.19 -1.67
C HIS A 205 0.46 -10.94 -2.12
N GLU A 206 -0.72 -10.34 -1.90
CA GLU A 206 -2.01 -10.96 -2.21
C GLU A 206 -2.24 -11.11 -3.72
N LEU A 207 -1.85 -10.12 -4.53
CA LEU A 207 -2.05 -10.16 -5.98
C LEU A 207 -0.97 -10.97 -6.72
N LEU A 208 0.30 -10.89 -6.32
CA LEU A 208 1.39 -11.42 -7.14
C LEU A 208 2.11 -12.58 -6.47
N THR A 209 2.55 -12.43 -5.22
CA THR A 209 3.36 -13.47 -4.55
C THR A 209 2.60 -14.79 -4.40
N GLN A 210 1.33 -14.72 -3.98
CA GLN A 210 0.50 -15.91 -3.75
C GLN A 210 0.17 -16.66 -5.06
N TYR A 211 0.00 -15.93 -6.16
CA TYR A 211 -0.41 -16.47 -7.46
C TYR A 211 0.72 -16.57 -8.48
N ALA A 212 1.97 -16.32 -8.05
CA ALA A 212 3.14 -16.24 -8.93
C ALA A 212 3.26 -17.45 -9.87
N SER A 213 3.30 -18.66 -9.33
CA SER A 213 3.44 -19.88 -10.15
C SER A 213 2.25 -20.07 -11.08
N GLN A 214 1.02 -19.88 -10.58
CA GLN A 214 -0.20 -20.06 -11.36
C GLN A 214 -0.31 -19.05 -12.51
N LEU A 215 0.12 -17.81 -12.29
CA LEU A 215 0.11 -16.75 -13.29
C LEU A 215 1.18 -16.97 -14.37
N LEU A 216 2.38 -17.41 -13.97
CA LEU A 216 3.51 -17.64 -14.88
C LEU A 216 3.33 -18.89 -15.73
N GLU A 217 2.75 -19.95 -15.17
CA GLU A 217 2.53 -21.24 -15.83
C GLU A 217 1.15 -21.35 -16.50
N LYS A 218 0.35 -20.28 -16.48
CA LYS A 218 -1.02 -20.30 -17.02
C LYS A 218 -1.03 -20.76 -18.48
N GLU A 219 -1.88 -21.74 -18.78
CA GLU A 219 -2.02 -22.28 -20.13
C GLU A 219 -2.41 -21.17 -21.12
N HIS A 220 -1.73 -21.15 -22.27
CA HIS A 220 -1.95 -20.22 -23.40
C HIS A 220 -1.74 -18.71 -23.14
N SER A 221 -1.48 -18.27 -21.90
CA SER A 221 -1.29 -16.85 -21.59
C SER A 221 -0.11 -16.55 -20.68
N GLY A 222 0.43 -17.54 -19.98
CA GLY A 222 1.58 -17.39 -19.08
C GLY A 222 2.87 -17.00 -19.81
N CYS A 223 3.98 -16.95 -19.07
CA CYS A 223 5.26 -16.43 -19.53
C CYS A 223 5.76 -17.13 -20.81
N HIS A 224 5.56 -18.45 -20.93
CA HIS A 224 5.88 -19.19 -22.16
C HIS A 224 5.09 -18.72 -23.39
N ALA A 225 3.81 -18.39 -23.25
CA ALA A 225 3.00 -17.90 -24.34
C ALA A 225 3.40 -16.48 -24.74
N LEU A 226 3.72 -15.62 -23.77
CA LEU A 226 4.19 -14.26 -24.04
C LEU A 226 5.53 -14.23 -24.79
N LEU A 227 6.44 -15.14 -24.46
CA LEU A 227 7.71 -15.29 -25.18
C LEU A 227 7.50 -15.82 -26.61
N ARG A 228 6.64 -16.82 -26.78
CA ARG A 228 6.32 -17.39 -28.11
C ARG A 228 5.65 -16.37 -29.03
N ASP A 229 4.73 -15.57 -28.49
CA ASP A 229 3.91 -14.64 -29.25
C ASP A 229 4.55 -13.23 -29.35
N ASP A 230 5.82 -13.10 -28.94
CA ASP A 230 6.62 -11.87 -29.00
C ASP A 230 5.99 -10.64 -28.30
N LYS A 231 5.32 -10.86 -27.16
CA LYS A 231 4.66 -9.79 -26.39
C LYS A 231 5.62 -9.06 -25.45
N VAL A 232 6.53 -8.28 -26.04
CA VAL A 232 7.59 -7.49 -25.39
C VAL A 232 7.08 -6.63 -24.22
N GLU A 233 6.01 -5.84 -24.45
CA GLU A 233 5.47 -4.93 -23.43
C GLU A 233 4.91 -5.67 -22.21
N ASP A 234 4.21 -6.78 -22.43
CA ASP A 234 3.65 -7.59 -21.35
C ASP A 234 4.74 -8.30 -20.53
N LEU A 235 5.84 -8.70 -21.19
CA LEU A 235 7.03 -9.24 -20.52
C LEU A 235 7.78 -8.17 -19.72
N SER A 236 7.88 -6.94 -20.23
CA SER A 236 8.44 -5.81 -19.47
C SER A 236 7.59 -5.48 -18.25
N ARG A 237 6.25 -5.53 -18.37
CA ARG A 237 5.33 -5.39 -17.23
C ARG A 237 5.53 -6.52 -16.21
N MET A 238 5.63 -7.76 -16.67
CA MET A 238 5.93 -8.91 -15.81
C MET A 238 7.23 -8.68 -15.03
N TYR A 239 8.31 -8.28 -15.71
CA TYR A 239 9.56 -7.96 -15.05
C TYR A 239 9.41 -6.84 -14.00
N ARG A 240 8.76 -5.72 -14.32
CA ARG A 240 8.53 -4.60 -13.39
C ARG A 240 7.74 -5.00 -12.15
N LEU A 241 6.78 -5.90 -12.28
CA LEU A 241 5.96 -6.38 -11.16
C LEU A 241 6.74 -7.39 -10.29
N PHE A 242 7.38 -8.38 -10.92
CA PHE A 242 8.09 -9.44 -10.20
C PHE A 242 9.46 -9.02 -9.65
N SER A 243 10.10 -7.99 -10.21
CA SER A 243 11.37 -7.42 -9.69
C SER A 243 11.22 -6.77 -8.32
N ARG A 244 10.00 -6.35 -7.95
CA ARG A 244 9.69 -5.80 -6.63
C ARG A 244 9.45 -6.87 -5.58
N ILE A 245 9.31 -8.13 -5.98
CA ILE A 245 9.08 -9.27 -5.09
C ILE A 245 10.42 -9.94 -4.80
N THR A 246 10.69 -10.19 -3.52
CA THR A 246 11.86 -10.97 -3.09
C THR A 246 11.85 -12.34 -3.76
N ARG A 247 12.86 -12.63 -4.58
CA ARG A 247 12.98 -13.88 -5.39
C ARG A 247 11.87 -14.09 -6.43
N GLY A 248 11.07 -13.07 -6.75
CA GLY A 248 10.00 -13.15 -7.76
C GLY A 248 10.50 -13.35 -9.19
N LEU A 249 11.74 -12.95 -9.48
CA LEU A 249 12.36 -13.12 -10.80
C LEU A 249 12.96 -14.51 -11.04
N GLU A 250 13.17 -15.32 -10.00
CA GLU A 250 13.77 -16.65 -10.16
C GLU A 250 12.92 -17.56 -11.08
N PRO A 251 11.59 -17.71 -10.86
CA PRO A 251 10.76 -18.52 -11.74
C PRO A 251 10.68 -17.97 -13.16
N VAL A 252 10.64 -16.63 -13.31
CA VAL A 252 10.63 -15.98 -14.62
C VAL A 252 11.92 -16.28 -15.39
N SER A 253 13.08 -16.22 -14.73
CA SER A 253 14.36 -16.55 -15.34
C SER A 253 14.47 -18.02 -15.75
N GLN A 254 13.90 -18.94 -14.95
CA GLN A 254 13.88 -20.37 -15.25
C GLN A 254 13.04 -20.66 -16.49
N ILE A 255 11.84 -20.06 -16.57
CA ILE A 255 10.95 -20.18 -17.72
C ILE A 255 11.62 -19.62 -18.98
N PHE A 256 12.27 -18.45 -18.87
CA PHE A 256 13.00 -17.84 -19.97
C PHE A 256 14.13 -18.75 -20.47
N LYS A 257 14.97 -19.25 -19.56
CA LYS A 257 16.06 -20.18 -19.88
C LYS A 257 15.55 -21.45 -20.57
N GLN A 258 14.46 -22.02 -20.07
CA GLN A 258 13.86 -23.21 -20.68
C GLN A 258 13.33 -22.92 -22.08
N HIS A 259 12.71 -21.75 -22.29
CA HIS A 259 12.19 -21.35 -23.59
C HIS A 259 13.32 -21.17 -24.63
N VAL A 260 14.37 -20.43 -24.30
CA VAL A 260 15.55 -20.24 -25.18
C VAL A 260 16.22 -21.59 -25.48
N THR A 261 16.35 -22.47 -24.48
CA THR A 261 16.92 -23.82 -24.65
C THR A 261 16.07 -24.66 -25.61
N ASN A 262 14.75 -24.59 -25.48
CA ASN A 262 13.82 -25.33 -26.35
C ASN A 262 13.88 -24.84 -27.80
N GLU A 263 13.92 -23.52 -28.03
CA GLU A 263 14.06 -22.97 -29.38
C GLU A 263 15.43 -23.31 -29.99
N GLY A 264 16.51 -23.21 -29.22
CA GLY A 264 17.84 -23.63 -29.65
C GLY A 264 17.88 -25.11 -30.02
N THR A 265 17.30 -25.98 -29.19
CA THR A 265 17.24 -27.43 -29.45
C THR A 265 16.39 -27.75 -30.67
N ALA A 266 15.30 -27.02 -30.91
CA ALA A 266 14.48 -27.18 -32.10
C ALA A 266 15.24 -26.81 -33.38
N LEU A 267 16.06 -25.76 -33.36
CA LEU A 267 16.93 -25.40 -34.48
C LEU A 267 18.00 -26.47 -34.74
N VAL A 268 18.60 -27.04 -33.69
CA VAL A 268 19.56 -28.14 -33.80
C VAL A 268 18.92 -29.36 -34.46
N LYS A 269 17.75 -29.79 -33.98
CA LYS A 269 17.02 -30.92 -34.59
C LYS A 269 16.64 -30.66 -36.05
N GLN A 270 16.18 -29.45 -36.39
CA GLN A 270 15.90 -29.09 -37.77
C GLN A 270 17.15 -29.18 -38.67
N ALA A 271 18.32 -28.82 -38.13
CA ALA A 271 19.59 -28.95 -38.86
C ALA A 271 20.01 -30.42 -39.02
N GLU A 272 19.86 -31.24 -37.97
CA GLU A 272 20.14 -32.69 -38.01
C GLU A 272 19.22 -33.44 -38.98
N ASP A 273 17.92 -33.14 -38.97
CA ASP A 273 16.94 -33.73 -39.90
C ASP A 273 17.20 -33.30 -41.35
N ALA A 274 17.60 -32.04 -41.55
CA ALA A 274 17.96 -31.52 -42.87
C ALA A 274 19.27 -32.10 -43.41
N ALA A 275 20.18 -32.51 -42.53
CA ALA A 275 21.42 -33.22 -42.87
C ALA A 275 21.17 -34.71 -43.14
N SER A 276 20.27 -35.35 -42.39
CA SER A 276 19.97 -36.79 -42.49
C SER A 276 19.09 -37.15 -43.70
N ASN A 277 18.22 -36.24 -44.15
CA ASN A 277 17.29 -36.49 -45.27
C ASN A 277 17.90 -36.31 -46.67
N LYS A 278 19.19 -35.97 -46.82
CA LYS A 278 19.83 -35.79 -48.14
C LYS A 278 20.96 -36.80 -48.39
N LYS A 279 20.84 -37.54 -49.49
CA LYS A 279 21.91 -38.36 -50.08
C LYS A 279 23.15 -37.51 -50.40
N PRO A 280 24.37 -38.12 -50.44
CA PRO A 280 25.64 -37.41 -50.49
C PRO A 280 25.88 -36.83 -51.89
N GLU A 281 25.24 -35.71 -52.23
CA GLU A 281 25.53 -34.98 -53.45
C GLU A 281 25.87 -33.52 -53.13
N LYS A 282 27.16 -33.21 -53.35
CA LYS A 282 27.85 -31.89 -53.34
C LYS A 282 28.13 -31.24 -51.97
N LYS A 283 29.43 -31.13 -51.65
CA LYS A 283 30.01 -30.35 -50.53
C LYS A 283 29.48 -28.90 -50.44
N ASP A 284 29.15 -28.28 -51.57
CA ASP A 284 28.63 -26.90 -51.61
C ASP A 284 27.25 -26.74 -50.94
N ILE A 285 26.41 -27.77 -50.94
CA ILE A 285 25.07 -27.73 -50.34
C ILE A 285 25.14 -27.87 -48.81
N VAL A 286 26.10 -28.66 -48.32
CA VAL A 286 26.35 -28.87 -46.89
C VAL A 286 26.86 -27.58 -46.24
N GLY A 287 27.82 -26.89 -46.87
CA GLY A 287 28.31 -25.59 -46.40
C GLY A 287 27.22 -24.50 -46.38
N MET A 288 26.27 -24.54 -47.32
CA MET A 288 25.15 -23.59 -47.34
C MET A 288 24.13 -23.87 -46.23
N GLN A 289 23.90 -25.14 -45.85
CA GLN A 289 23.03 -25.49 -44.72
C GLN A 289 23.66 -25.15 -43.36
N GLU A 290 24.97 -25.36 -43.20
CA GLU A 290 25.71 -24.92 -42.01
C GLU A 290 25.67 -23.39 -41.85
N GLN A 291 25.83 -22.63 -42.93
CA GLN A 291 25.71 -21.16 -42.89
C GLN A 291 24.29 -20.71 -42.52
N VAL A 292 23.25 -21.38 -43.03
CA VAL A 292 21.85 -21.08 -42.67
C VAL A 292 21.60 -21.39 -41.19
N PHE A 293 22.15 -22.47 -40.66
CA PHE A 293 22.05 -22.82 -39.25
C PHE A 293 22.77 -21.79 -38.35
N VAL A 294 24.02 -21.46 -38.66
CA VAL A 294 24.80 -20.45 -37.92
C VAL A 294 24.09 -19.10 -37.93
N ARG A 295 23.55 -18.68 -39.08
CA ARG A 295 22.78 -17.44 -39.19
C ARG A 295 21.53 -17.46 -38.31
N LYS A 296 20.76 -18.55 -38.32
CA LYS A 296 19.57 -18.69 -37.45
C LYS A 296 19.91 -18.67 -35.97
N ILE A 297 21.05 -19.24 -35.56
CA ILE A 297 21.52 -19.16 -34.17
C ILE A 297 21.91 -17.72 -33.79
N ILE A 298 22.61 -17.00 -34.67
CA ILE A 298 22.97 -15.59 -34.43
C ILE A 298 21.70 -14.75 -34.30
N GLU A 299 20.73 -14.92 -35.21
CA GLU A 299 19.44 -14.23 -35.15
C GLU A 299 18.66 -14.56 -33.86
N LEU A 300 18.70 -15.82 -33.40
CA LEU A 300 18.10 -16.24 -32.12
C LEU A 300 18.79 -15.56 -30.93
N HIS A 301 20.12 -15.56 -30.91
CA HIS A 301 20.92 -14.92 -29.88
C HIS A 301 20.64 -13.41 -29.82
N ASP A 302 20.70 -12.73 -30.97
CA ASP A 302 20.47 -11.28 -31.04
C ASP A 302 19.06 -10.91 -30.60
N LYS A 303 18.05 -11.72 -30.97
CA LYS A 303 16.68 -11.58 -30.47
C LYS A 303 16.66 -11.63 -28.95
N TYR A 304 17.16 -12.71 -28.32
CA TYR A 304 17.06 -12.84 -26.87
C TYR A 304 17.98 -11.88 -26.09
N VAL A 305 19.10 -11.44 -26.66
CA VAL A 305 19.92 -10.36 -26.10
C VAL A 305 19.15 -9.04 -26.07
N ALA A 306 18.39 -8.73 -27.12
CA ALA A 306 17.49 -7.57 -27.13
C ALA A 306 16.42 -7.70 -26.02
N TYR A 307 15.81 -8.88 -25.83
CA TYR A 307 14.87 -9.11 -24.72
C TYR A 307 15.51 -8.89 -23.35
N VAL A 308 16.73 -9.37 -23.12
CA VAL A 308 17.43 -9.17 -21.84
C VAL A 308 17.72 -7.69 -21.60
N THR A 309 18.10 -6.96 -22.65
CA THR A 309 18.45 -5.54 -22.55
C THR A 309 17.19 -4.67 -22.37
N ASP A 310 16.19 -4.87 -23.22
CA ASP A 310 15.03 -3.98 -23.35
C ASP A 310 13.87 -4.37 -22.43
N CYS A 311 13.55 -5.66 -22.31
CA CYS A 311 12.44 -6.14 -21.46
C CYS A 311 12.87 -6.33 -20.00
N PHE A 312 14.05 -6.93 -19.79
CA PHE A 312 14.55 -7.31 -18.46
C PHE A 312 15.58 -6.34 -17.89
N GLN A 313 15.80 -5.18 -18.53
CA GLN A 313 16.67 -4.09 -18.07
C GLN A 313 18.10 -4.53 -17.72
N GLY A 314 18.63 -5.56 -18.41
CA GLY A 314 19.98 -6.10 -18.17
C GLY A 314 20.14 -6.83 -16.82
N HIS A 315 19.05 -7.35 -16.25
CA HIS A 315 19.11 -8.01 -14.95
C HIS A 315 19.95 -9.30 -14.98
N THR A 316 20.90 -9.44 -14.04
CA THR A 316 21.94 -10.49 -14.05
C THR A 316 21.40 -11.92 -14.08
N LEU A 317 20.18 -12.16 -13.56
CA LEU A 317 19.53 -13.48 -13.61
C LEU A 317 19.19 -13.95 -15.04
N PHE A 318 18.94 -13.03 -15.96
CA PHE A 318 18.59 -13.36 -17.35
C PHE A 318 19.82 -13.46 -18.27
N HIS A 319 21.01 -13.14 -17.74
CA HIS A 319 22.29 -13.33 -18.43
C HIS A 319 22.95 -14.71 -18.16
N LYS A 320 22.39 -15.54 -17.26
CA LYS A 320 22.92 -16.84 -16.82
C LYS A 320 22.18 -18.04 -17.45
#